data_AF-A0A2C6LCU4-F1
#
_entry.id   AF-A0A2C6LCU4-F1
#
_cell.length_a   1.000
_cell.length_b   1.000
_cell.length_c   1.000
_cell.angle_alpha   90.00
_cell.angle_beta   90.00
_cell.angle_gamma   90.00
#
_symmetry.space_group_name_H-M   'P 1'
#
loop_
_entity.id
_entity.type
_entity.pdbx_description
1 polymer ?
#
loop_
_entity_poly.entity_id
_entity_poly.type
_entity_poly.pdbx_seq_one_letter_code
_entity_poly.pdbx_strand_id
1 'polypeptide(L)'
;MAGIGGAGSSDGSHRGCPYWIIACNTDETHSPEQIFSQIKRIVLGSRNTSHHALCDEACLFDIPHLKFGSFDDLIRSVDLLQKQDAYVESVLHRIERQALEIDPECEFKIIWQRHSLTVDQYIRRFQWDDAKYPRLRAIPENLDNLVQSITKIDDEVRAKVAVWHDVRQQMASGGGGGKKAG
;
A
#
# COMPACT_ATOMS: atom_id res chain seq x y z
N MET A 1 8.76 20.53 -11.68
CA MET A 1 8.48 20.77 -13.11
C MET A 1 8.34 19.40 -13.78
N ALA A 2 7.37 19.26 -14.69
CA ALA A 2 6.83 18.04 -15.32
C ALA A 2 5.90 17.20 -14.41
N GLY A 3 4.63 16.94 -14.74
CA GLY A 3 3.86 17.37 -15.91
C GLY A 3 2.46 16.74 -15.96
N ILE A 4 1.54 17.54 -16.50
CA ILE A 4 0.41 17.20 -17.39
C ILE A 4 -0.71 16.30 -16.83
N GLY A 5 -1.84 16.95 -16.54
CA GLY A 5 -3.12 16.30 -16.31
C GLY A 5 -3.73 15.74 -17.60
N GLY A 6 -4.46 14.64 -17.45
CA GLY A 6 -5.40 14.11 -18.42
C GLY A 6 -6.78 14.01 -17.79
N ALA A 7 -7.70 14.85 -18.25
CA ALA A 7 -9.13 14.60 -18.11
C ALA A 7 -9.56 13.65 -19.23
N GLY A 8 -10.28 12.58 -18.91
CA GLY A 8 -10.85 11.71 -19.93
C GLY A 8 -11.31 10.33 -19.45
N SER A 9 -12.63 10.23 -19.30
CA SER A 9 -13.46 9.07 -19.66
C SER A 9 -13.52 7.85 -18.72
N SER A 10 -14.77 7.59 -18.35
CA SER A 10 -15.37 6.36 -17.84
C SER A 10 -14.81 5.08 -18.45
N ASP A 11 -14.22 4.24 -17.61
CA ASP A 11 -14.14 2.80 -17.82
C ASP A 11 -14.30 2.09 -16.46
N GLY A 12 -15.28 1.19 -16.38
CA GLY A 12 -15.72 0.50 -15.17
C GLY A 12 -14.79 -0.66 -14.81
N SER A 13 -13.60 -0.34 -14.35
CA SER A 13 -12.66 -1.30 -13.76
C SER A 13 -12.08 -0.68 -12.51
N HIS A 14 -11.93 -1.46 -11.43
CA HIS A 14 -11.47 -1.06 -10.09
C HIS A 14 -10.07 -0.39 -10.09
N ARG A 15 -9.94 0.78 -10.69
CA ARG A 15 -8.75 1.63 -10.60
C ARG A 15 -8.88 2.39 -9.29
N GLY A 16 -8.17 1.92 -8.26
CA GLY A 16 -8.13 2.58 -6.96
C GLY A 16 -7.84 4.07 -7.12
N CYS A 17 -8.57 4.90 -6.37
CA CYS A 17 -8.33 6.33 -6.34
C CYS A 17 -6.88 6.58 -5.88
N PRO A 18 -6.07 7.38 -6.59
CA PRO A 18 -4.70 7.64 -6.20
C PRO A 18 -4.66 8.43 -4.89
N TYR A 19 -3.81 8.01 -3.96
CA TYR A 19 -3.55 8.71 -2.71
C TYR A 19 -2.22 9.45 -2.77
N TRP A 20 -2.17 10.62 -2.14
CA TRP A 20 -0.98 11.46 -2.09
C TRP A 20 -0.57 11.64 -0.63
N ILE A 21 0.67 11.24 -0.31
CA ILE A 21 1.28 11.53 1.00
C ILE A 21 2.19 12.73 0.81
N ILE A 22 1.96 13.78 1.60
CA ILE A 22 2.72 15.02 1.52
C ILE A 22 3.38 15.25 2.88
N ALA A 23 4.69 15.42 2.87
CA ALA A 23 5.45 15.87 4.02
C ALA A 23 5.85 17.34 3.82
N CYS A 24 5.69 18.15 4.86
CA CYS A 24 6.10 19.54 4.86
C CYS A 24 6.97 19.81 6.08
N ASN A 25 7.98 20.67 5.93
CA ASN A 25 8.76 21.11 7.06
C ASN A 25 7.89 21.99 7.98
N THR A 26 8.06 21.80 9.29
CA THR A 26 7.49 22.67 10.31
C THR A 26 8.52 23.72 10.67
N ASP A 27 8.19 25.00 10.53
CA ASP A 27 9.03 26.09 11.04
C ASP A 27 8.65 26.41 12.49
N GLU A 28 9.49 27.16 13.22
CA GLU A 28 9.18 27.58 14.60
C GLU A 28 8.00 28.56 14.66
N THR A 29 7.60 29.12 13.52
CA THR A 29 6.62 30.20 13.40
C THR A 29 5.20 29.69 13.19
N HIS A 30 5.00 28.50 12.60
CA HIS A 30 3.68 27.93 12.37
C HIS A 30 3.47 26.59 13.07
N SER A 31 2.31 26.42 13.71
CA SER A 31 1.94 25.13 14.27
C SER A 31 1.60 24.13 13.14
N PRO A 32 1.77 22.81 13.35
CA PRO A 32 1.39 21.78 12.37
C PRO A 32 -0.07 21.92 11.90
N GLU A 33 -0.98 22.31 12.80
CA GLU A 33 -2.39 22.51 12.49
C GLU A 33 -2.61 23.72 11.58
N GLN A 34 -1.81 24.77 11.72
CA GLN A 34 -1.85 25.95 10.86
C GLN A 34 -1.37 25.60 9.45
N ILE A 35 -0.22 24.92 9.34
CA ILE A 35 0.32 24.45 8.07
C ILE A 35 -0.69 23.53 7.37
N PHE A 36 -1.24 22.57 8.11
CA PHE A 36 -2.27 21.66 7.59
C PHE A 36 -3.52 22.42 7.13
N SER A 37 -4.02 23.39 7.91
CA SER A 37 -5.19 24.19 7.55
C SER A 37 -4.96 25.02 6.28
N GLN A 38 -3.75 25.54 6.10
CA GLN A 38 -3.37 26.27 4.89
C GLN A 38 -3.32 25.35 3.67
N ILE A 39 -2.63 24.21 3.78
CA ILE A 39 -2.55 23.21 2.70
C ILE A 39 -3.95 22.72 2.33
N LYS A 40 -4.74 22.33 3.33
CA LYS A 40 -6.13 21.85 3.17
C LYS A 40 -6.99 22.84 2.40
N ARG A 41 -6.90 24.14 2.71
CA ARG A 41 -7.63 25.19 1.99
C ARG A 41 -7.24 25.27 0.50
N ILE A 42 -5.95 25.10 0.20
CA ILE A 42 -5.43 25.17 -1.16
C ILE A 42 -5.86 23.92 -1.96
N VAL A 43 -5.67 22.72 -1.40
CA VAL A 43 -5.90 21.47 -2.12
C VAL A 43 -7.38 21.11 -2.29
N LEU A 44 -8.25 21.51 -1.35
CA LEU A 44 -9.70 21.32 -1.49
C LEU A 44 -10.36 22.40 -2.36
N GLY A 45 -9.58 23.40 -2.79
CA GLY A 45 -10.08 24.55 -3.54
C GLY A 45 -10.89 25.51 -2.66
N SER A 46 -10.70 26.81 -2.89
CA SER A 46 -11.64 27.81 -2.41
C SER A 46 -12.81 27.89 -3.39
N ARG A 47 -14.05 27.96 -2.90
CA ARG A 47 -15.26 28.10 -3.74
C ARG A 47 -15.22 29.30 -4.72
N ASN A 48 -14.25 30.21 -4.57
CA ASN A 48 -14.10 31.44 -5.36
C ASN A 48 -12.91 31.44 -6.34
N THR A 49 -12.21 30.32 -6.54
CA THR A 49 -11.12 30.23 -7.53
C THR A 49 -11.52 29.34 -8.69
N SER A 50 -11.16 29.74 -9.92
CA SER A 50 -11.36 28.99 -11.17
C SER A 50 -10.57 27.67 -11.26
N HIS A 51 -9.85 27.29 -10.20
CA HIS A 51 -9.13 26.03 -10.10
C HIS A 51 -10.02 24.96 -9.44
N HIS A 52 -10.14 23.81 -10.09
CA HIS A 52 -10.81 22.63 -9.57
C HIS A 52 -10.09 22.11 -8.31
N ALA A 53 -10.84 21.54 -7.36
CA ALA A 53 -10.26 20.86 -6.20
C ALA A 53 -9.25 19.79 -6.65
N LEU A 54 -8.09 19.73 -5.98
CA LEU A 54 -7.01 18.78 -6.30
C LEU A 54 -7.23 17.42 -5.62
N CYS A 55 -8.03 17.38 -4.56
CA CYS A 55 -8.41 16.16 -3.85
C CYS A 55 -9.78 16.32 -3.21
N ASP A 56 -10.44 15.20 -2.94
CA ASP A 56 -11.75 15.19 -2.27
C ASP A 56 -11.62 15.47 -0.76
N GLU A 57 -10.50 15.04 -0.16
CA GLU A 57 -10.26 15.18 1.26
C GLU A 57 -8.77 15.25 1.61
N ALA A 58 -8.48 16.00 2.69
CA ALA A 58 -7.16 16.03 3.31
C ALA A 58 -7.29 15.70 4.81
N CYS A 59 -6.47 14.75 5.25
CA CYS A 59 -6.35 14.28 6.63
C CYS A 59 -4.88 14.32 7.09
N LEU A 60 -4.66 14.36 8.41
CA LEU A 60 -3.33 14.24 8.98
C LEU A 60 -2.90 12.77 8.97
N PHE A 61 -1.62 12.53 8.69
CA PHE A 61 -1.01 11.21 8.69
C PHE A 61 0.05 11.16 9.79
N ASP A 62 -0.29 10.54 10.92
CA ASP A 62 0.55 10.55 12.13
C ASP A 62 1.71 9.55 11.99
N ILE A 63 2.90 10.08 11.79
CA ILE A 63 4.15 9.30 11.79
C ILE A 63 4.90 9.60 13.08
N PRO A 64 5.18 8.59 13.92
CA PRO A 64 5.87 8.81 15.16
C PRO A 64 7.35 9.17 14.94
N HIS A 65 7.98 9.69 15.99
CA HIS A 65 9.43 9.81 16.04
C HIS A 65 10.08 8.43 16.06
N LEU A 66 10.72 8.06 14.94
CA LEU A 66 11.45 6.81 14.79
C LEU A 66 12.94 7.02 15.07
N LYS A 67 13.55 6.03 15.73
CA LYS A 67 14.99 6.05 16.01
C LYS A 67 15.80 5.78 14.74
N PHE A 68 16.59 6.74 14.28
CA PHE A 68 17.47 6.58 13.10
C PHE A 68 18.96 6.41 13.45
N GLY A 69 19.39 6.74 14.67
CA GLY A 69 20.80 6.59 15.07
C GLY A 69 21.64 7.79 14.65
N SER A 70 22.71 7.54 13.88
CA SER A 70 23.56 8.59 13.31
C SER A 70 23.02 9.14 11.98
N PHE A 71 23.60 10.22 11.47
CA PHE A 71 23.26 10.74 10.15
C PHE A 71 23.62 9.76 9.03
N ASP A 72 24.74 9.02 9.17
CA ASP A 72 25.13 7.98 8.21
C ASP A 72 24.12 6.82 8.21
N ASP A 73 23.63 6.43 9.39
CA ASP A 73 22.55 5.44 9.51
C ASP A 73 21.27 5.90 8.82
N LEU A 74 20.95 7.20 8.91
CA LEU A 74 19.78 7.78 8.24
C LEU A 74 19.94 7.73 6.71
N ILE A 75 21.08 8.13 6.16
CA ILE A 75 21.33 8.06 4.70
C ILE A 75 21.18 6.61 4.23
N ARG A 76 21.83 5.67 4.91
CA ARG A 76 21.72 4.25 4.59
C ARG A 76 20.27 3.76 4.69
N SER A 77 19.52 4.26 5.67
CA SER A 77 18.10 3.91 5.83
C SER A 77 17.25 4.39 4.65
N VAL A 78 17.53 5.57 4.10
CA VAL A 78 16.81 6.09 2.91
C VAL A 78 17.04 5.20 1.70
N ASP A 79 18.29 4.83 1.41
CA ASP A 79 18.61 3.94 0.28
C ASP A 79 17.95 2.56 0.46
N LEU A 80 17.99 2.03 1.68
CA LEU A 80 17.35 0.76 2.00
C LEU A 80 15.83 0.86 1.85
N LEU A 81 15.19 1.91 2.37
CA LEU A 81 13.75 2.11 2.25
C LEU A 81 13.33 2.14 0.77
N GLN A 82 14.04 2.89 -0.08
CA GLN A 82 13.74 2.96 -1.51
C GLN A 82 13.85 1.59 -2.20
N LYS A 83 14.89 0.82 -1.87
CA LYS A 83 15.06 -0.54 -2.42
C LYS A 83 13.95 -1.48 -1.95
N GLN A 84 13.61 -1.44 -0.67
CA GLN A 84 12.62 -2.35 -0.10
C GLN A 84 11.19 -2.00 -0.50
N ASP A 85 10.88 -0.71 -0.72
CA ASP A 85 9.59 -0.25 -1.23
C ASP A 85 9.26 -0.91 -2.58
N ALA A 86 10.19 -0.80 -3.55
CA ALA A 86 10.04 -1.44 -4.86
C ALA A 86 9.92 -2.98 -4.77
N TYR A 87 10.65 -3.61 -3.85
CA TYR A 87 10.54 -5.05 -3.62
C TYR A 87 9.15 -5.42 -3.09
N VAL A 88 8.66 -4.75 -2.05
CA VAL A 88 7.35 -5.01 -1.44
C VAL A 88 6.22 -4.79 -2.44
N GLU A 89 6.28 -3.70 -3.22
CA GLU A 89 5.30 -3.43 -4.28
C GLU A 89 5.28 -4.56 -5.32
N SER A 90 6.44 -5.06 -5.74
CA SER A 90 6.52 -6.17 -6.69
C SER A 90 5.91 -7.47 -6.17
N VAL A 91 6.09 -7.75 -4.87
CA VAL A 91 5.50 -8.91 -4.20
C VAL A 91 3.98 -8.76 -4.13
N LEU A 92 3.48 -7.60 -3.73
CA LEU A 92 2.04 -7.30 -3.65
C LEU A 92 1.35 -7.49 -5.01
N HIS A 93 1.90 -6.93 -6.08
CA HIS A 93 1.33 -7.09 -7.42
C HIS A 93 1.34 -8.53 -7.93
N ARG A 94 2.36 -9.31 -7.55
CA ARG A 94 2.39 -10.74 -7.89
C ARG A 94 1.29 -11.50 -7.16
N ILE A 95 1.14 -11.27 -5.85
CA ILE A 95 0.09 -11.91 -5.04
C ILE A 95 -1.29 -11.51 -5.55
N GLU A 96 -1.51 -10.23 -5.83
CA GLU A 96 -2.75 -9.70 -6.42
C GLU A 96 -3.10 -10.43 -7.73
N ARG A 97 -2.14 -10.52 -8.66
CA ARG A 97 -2.33 -11.22 -9.94
C ARG A 97 -2.69 -12.69 -9.74
N GLN A 98 -1.99 -13.38 -8.84
CA GLN A 98 -2.23 -14.79 -8.55
C GLN A 98 -3.61 -15.01 -7.91
N ALA A 99 -4.01 -14.13 -6.98
CA ALA A 99 -5.33 -14.20 -6.36
C ALA A 99 -6.45 -13.99 -7.40
N LEU A 100 -6.31 -13.00 -8.29
CA LEU A 100 -7.28 -12.72 -9.35
C LEU A 100 -7.33 -13.81 -10.43
N GLU A 101 -6.24 -14.56 -10.67
CA GLU A 101 -6.28 -15.74 -11.55
C GLU A 101 -7.13 -16.87 -10.94
N ILE A 102 -7.06 -17.02 -9.61
CA ILE A 102 -7.80 -18.06 -8.88
C ILE A 102 -9.27 -17.69 -8.71
N ASP A 103 -9.52 -16.43 -8.35
CA ASP A 103 -10.87 -15.88 -8.12
C ASP A 103 -10.95 -14.45 -8.70
N PRO A 104 -11.59 -14.27 -9.87
CA PRO A 104 -11.73 -12.96 -10.51
C PRO A 104 -12.50 -11.92 -9.68
N GLU A 105 -13.36 -12.36 -8.76
CA GLU A 105 -14.17 -11.50 -7.90
C GLU A 105 -13.51 -11.29 -6.52
N CYS A 106 -12.22 -11.65 -6.39
CA CYS A 106 -11.48 -11.51 -5.14
C CYS A 106 -11.42 -10.04 -4.69
N GLU A 107 -11.85 -9.78 -3.46
CA GLU A 107 -11.80 -8.45 -2.84
C GLU A 107 -10.61 -8.33 -1.88
N PHE A 108 -9.72 -7.38 -2.14
CA PHE A 108 -8.56 -7.10 -1.28
C PHE A 108 -8.95 -6.18 -0.12
N LYS A 109 -8.68 -6.63 1.11
CA LYS A 109 -8.96 -5.88 2.35
C LYS A 109 -7.73 -5.81 3.24
N ILE A 110 -7.64 -4.73 4.00
CA ILE A 110 -6.61 -4.56 5.02
C ILE A 110 -7.15 -5.09 6.34
N ILE A 111 -6.42 -6.02 6.96
CA ILE A 111 -6.75 -6.51 8.30
C ILE A 111 -5.88 -5.77 9.32
N TRP A 112 -6.53 -4.98 10.18
CA TRP A 112 -5.88 -4.19 11.22
C TRP A 112 -6.60 -4.40 12.56
N GLN A 113 -5.89 -4.84 13.60
CA GLN A 113 -6.46 -5.05 14.95
C GLN A 113 -7.79 -5.84 14.96
N ARG A 114 -7.89 -6.90 14.15
CA ARG A 114 -9.10 -7.74 13.95
C ARG A 114 -10.27 -7.05 13.22
N HIS A 115 -10.07 -5.85 12.70
CA HIS A 115 -11.00 -5.18 11.81
C HIS A 115 -10.61 -5.38 10.36
N SER A 116 -11.60 -5.60 9.50
CA SER A 116 -11.42 -5.58 8.05
C SER A 116 -11.75 -4.18 7.54
N LEU A 117 -10.78 -3.55 6.90
CA LEU A 117 -10.85 -2.17 6.43
C LEU A 117 -10.62 -2.11 4.92
N THR A 118 -11.27 -1.14 4.26
CA THR A 118 -10.85 -0.71 2.93
C THR A 118 -9.55 0.09 3.00
N VAL A 119 -8.85 0.24 1.87
CA VAL A 119 -7.64 1.09 1.78
C VAL A 119 -7.94 2.52 2.25
N ASP A 120 -9.06 3.09 1.80
CA ASP A 120 -9.52 4.42 2.21
C ASP A 120 -9.69 4.53 3.73
N GLN A 121 -10.41 3.58 4.34
CA GLN A 121 -10.66 3.56 5.78
C GLN A 121 -9.37 3.42 6.60
N TYR A 122 -8.41 2.66 6.09
CA TYR A 122 -7.12 2.45 6.74
C TYR A 122 -6.25 3.72 6.67
N ILE A 123 -6.08 4.32 5.50
CA ILE A 123 -5.26 5.53 5.31
C ILE A 123 -5.76 6.68 6.20
N ARG A 124 -7.09 6.88 6.25
CA ARG A 124 -7.73 7.94 7.05
C ARG A 124 -7.59 7.78 8.55
N ARG A 125 -7.31 6.56 9.02
CA ARG A 125 -7.19 6.20 10.44
C ARG A 125 -5.86 5.53 10.73
N PHE A 126 -4.85 5.82 9.90
CA PHE A 126 -3.54 5.21 10.04
C PHE A 126 -3.00 5.48 11.44
N GLN A 127 -2.52 4.41 12.07
CA GLN A 127 -1.80 4.47 13.33
C GLN A 127 -0.59 3.58 13.21
N TRP A 128 0.53 4.06 13.74
CA TRP A 128 1.73 3.26 13.78
C TRP A 128 1.55 2.02 14.68
N ASP A 129 1.97 0.85 14.19
CA ASP A 129 1.91 -0.39 14.98
C ASP A 129 3.13 -0.48 15.91
N ASP A 130 3.04 0.12 17.10
CA ASP A 130 4.11 0.04 18.10
C ASP A 130 4.41 -1.38 18.58
N ALA A 131 3.41 -2.27 18.56
CA ALA A 131 3.58 -3.64 19.00
C ALA A 131 4.40 -4.43 17.98
N LYS A 132 4.16 -4.19 16.69
CA LYS A 132 4.88 -4.87 15.60
C LYS A 132 6.20 -4.20 15.23
N TYR A 133 6.24 -2.87 15.24
CA TYR A 133 7.38 -2.05 14.82
C TYR A 133 7.72 -0.98 15.87
N PRO A 134 8.33 -1.33 17.01
CA PRO A 134 8.54 -0.37 18.11
C PRO A 134 9.35 0.87 17.69
N ARG A 135 8.91 2.07 18.08
CA ARG A 135 9.60 3.35 17.78
C ARG A 135 11.04 3.44 18.29
N LEU A 136 11.32 2.74 19.40
CA LEU A 136 12.65 2.69 20.03
C LEU A 136 13.64 1.80 19.28
N ARG A 137 13.15 0.92 18.40
CA ARG A 137 13.97 0.12 17.51
C ARG A 137 14.42 0.97 16.33
N ALA A 138 15.65 0.75 15.87
CA ALA A 138 16.19 1.49 14.75
C ALA A 138 15.38 1.23 13.46
N ILE A 139 15.22 2.26 12.61
CA ILE A 139 14.49 2.15 11.34
C ILE A 139 14.97 0.96 10.49
N PRO A 140 16.29 0.73 10.28
CA PRO A 140 16.76 -0.40 9.49
C PRO A 140 16.34 -1.76 10.04
N GLU A 141 16.31 -1.91 11.37
CA GLU A 141 15.93 -3.16 12.01
C GLU A 141 14.41 -3.40 11.92
N ASN A 142 13.59 -2.36 12.10
CA ASN A 142 12.14 -2.47 11.87
C ASN A 142 11.86 -2.84 10.40
N LEU A 143 12.58 -2.23 9.46
CA LEU A 143 12.46 -2.51 8.03
C LEU A 143 12.86 -3.96 7.70
N ASP A 144 13.97 -4.45 8.24
CA ASP A 144 14.41 -5.84 8.03
C ASP A 144 13.36 -6.85 8.52
N ASN A 145 12.80 -6.64 9.72
CA ASN A 145 11.71 -7.49 10.23
C ASN A 145 10.46 -7.46 9.35
N LEU A 146 10.09 -6.28 8.82
CA LEU A 146 8.97 -6.12 7.89
C LEU A 146 9.22 -6.92 6.61
N VAL A 147 10.39 -6.76 6.00
CA VAL A 147 10.77 -7.44 4.76
C VAL A 147 10.83 -8.94 4.94
N GLN A 148 11.43 -9.44 6.01
CA GLN A 148 11.45 -10.88 6.34
C GLN A 148 10.04 -11.46 6.48
N SER A 149 9.12 -10.73 7.12
CA SER A 149 7.72 -11.14 7.22
C SER A 149 7.05 -11.21 5.84
N ILE A 150 7.34 -10.25 4.95
CA ILE A 150 6.78 -10.22 3.60
C ILE A 150 7.34 -11.36 2.75
N THR A 151 8.65 -11.60 2.79
CA THR A 151 9.30 -12.72 2.08
C THR A 151 8.71 -14.06 2.53
N LYS A 152 8.51 -14.26 3.84
CA LYS A 152 7.89 -15.48 4.35
C LYS A 152 6.45 -15.67 3.81
N ILE A 153 5.64 -14.61 3.84
CA ILE A 153 4.27 -14.65 3.29
C ILE A 153 4.30 -14.97 1.80
N ASP A 154 5.19 -14.33 1.05
CA ASP A 154 5.36 -14.56 -0.38
C ASP A 154 5.72 -16.01 -0.71
N ASP A 155 6.68 -16.59 0.01
CA ASP A 155 7.06 -18.00 -0.17
C ASP A 155 5.89 -18.95 0.15
N GLU A 156 5.12 -18.67 1.21
CA GLU A 156 3.91 -19.43 1.54
C GLU A 156 2.83 -19.34 0.45
N VAL A 157 2.62 -18.14 -0.13
CA VAL A 157 1.68 -17.94 -1.25
C VAL A 157 2.16 -18.71 -2.48
N ARG A 158 3.44 -18.60 -2.85
CA ARG A 158 4.01 -19.31 -4.00
C ARG A 158 3.87 -20.83 -3.87
N ALA A 159 4.11 -21.37 -2.67
CA ALA A 159 3.94 -22.79 -2.40
C ALA A 159 2.47 -23.23 -2.60
N LYS A 160 1.50 -22.46 -2.08
CA LYS A 160 0.06 -22.75 -2.24
C LYS A 160 -0.39 -22.64 -3.69
N VAL A 161 0.08 -21.64 -4.42
CA VAL A 161 -0.24 -21.44 -5.85
C VAL A 161 0.32 -22.59 -6.69
N ALA A 162 1.53 -23.07 -6.41
CA ALA A 162 2.10 -24.23 -7.09
C ALA A 162 1.24 -25.49 -6.90
N VAL A 163 0.83 -25.78 -5.65
CA VAL A 163 -0.08 -26.90 -5.35
C VAL A 163 -1.41 -26.75 -6.09
N TRP A 164 -1.97 -25.54 -6.13
CA TRP A 164 -3.22 -25.27 -6.86
C TRP A 164 -3.07 -25.54 -8.36
N HIS A 165 -1.98 -25.10 -8.99
CA HIS A 165 -1.72 -25.36 -10.40
C HIS A 165 -1.61 -26.86 -10.71
N ASP A 166 -0.92 -27.63 -9.87
CA ASP A 166 -0.78 -29.08 -10.02
C ASP A 166 -2.15 -29.78 -9.97
N VAL A 167 -2.98 -29.43 -8.98
CA VAL A 167 -4.34 -29.99 -8.84
C VAL A 167 -5.21 -29.60 -10.04
N ARG A 168 -5.15 -28.33 -10.47
CA ARG A 168 -5.88 -27.84 -11.66
C ARG A 168 -5.51 -28.65 -12.92
N GLN A 169 -4.22 -28.94 -13.10
CA GLN A 169 -3.73 -29.71 -14.24
C GLN A 169 -4.17 -31.19 -14.18
N GLN A 170 -4.17 -31.80 -12.99
CA GLN A 170 -4.67 -33.16 -12.79
C GLN A 170 -6.17 -33.27 -13.11
N MET A 171 -6.98 -32.30 -12.69
CA MET A 171 -8.41 -32.27 -12.99
C MET A 171 -8.69 -32.11 -14.49
N ALA A 172 -7.93 -31.25 -15.17
CA ALA A 172 -8.05 -31.05 -16.62
C ALA A 172 -7.70 -32.32 -17.43
N SER A 173 -6.73 -33.11 -16.96
CA SER A 173 -6.32 -34.36 -17.62
C SER A 173 -7.18 -35.56 -17.23
N GLY A 174 -7.71 -35.62 -16.01
CA GLY A 174 -8.57 -36.70 -15.51
C GLY A 174 -10.03 -36.62 -16.00
N GLY A 175 -10.53 -35.44 -16.38
CA GLY A 175 -11.91 -35.23 -16.86
C GLY A 175 -12.24 -35.78 -18.26
N GLY A 176 -11.25 -36.27 -19.01
CA GLY A 176 -11.42 -36.77 -20.39
C GLY A 176 -11.71 -38.27 -20.54
N GLY A 177 -11.81 -39.03 -19.45
CA GLY A 177 -11.75 -40.51 -19.47
C GLY A 177 -13.04 -41.29 -19.29
N GLY A 178 -14.23 -40.67 -19.33
CA GLY A 178 -15.48 -41.30 -18.86
C GLY A 178 -16.66 -41.23 -19.82
N LYS A 179 -16.51 -41.62 -21.11
CA LYS A 179 -17.67 -41.85 -21.98
C LYS A 179 -17.36 -42.78 -23.17
N LYS A 180 -16.98 -44.04 -22.92
CA LYS A 180 -17.20 -45.14 -23.87
C LYS A 180 -17.41 -46.48 -23.15
N ALA A 181 -18.32 -47.24 -23.74
CA ALA A 181 -18.61 -48.67 -23.58
C ALA A 181 -19.66 -49.03 -22.50
N GLY A 182 -20.76 -49.60 -23.00
CA GLY A 182 -21.85 -50.22 -22.25
C GLY A 182 -23.17 -50.04 -22.97
#